data_AF-K9TFF8-F1
#
_entry.id   AF-K9TFF8-F1
#
_cell.length_a   1.000
_cell.length_b   1.000
_cell.length_c   1.000
_cell.angle_alpha   90.00
_cell.angle_beta   90.00
_cell.angle_gamma   90.00
#
_symmetry.space_group_name_H-M   'P 1'
#
loop_
_entity.id
_entity.type
_entity.pdbx_description
1 polymer ?
#
loop_
_entity_poly.entity_id
_entity_poly.type
_entity_poly.pdbx_seq_one_letter_code
_entity_poly.pdbx_strand_id
1 'polypeptide(L)'
;MNNSIAGRYAHYIRWSAETELTPVTSFAQEWAKRYVQKFQSESRGIENPGDRQGNNDPELTTRTQVAQTLRQSLRLCIAQGLSKTEILLASRLKHHEVHCQEVTSWEIAAKTHQIYEQAIALYAQGDSPHQLARAIAPILSRLRKVHATSEPLTIAWINLQFYYTGQLLLQQAEETERLCLETYFKVIQDYLNLPLQRLYEAAAKLEWNDAPLQAVRKLLPMSSQIATEICDRIRQLYPQHQSNSGSLNDERIRKSSLRDVEMFQVYLWACVLEQSIASVQQELFPLCVMLYPALGVRWELVRQMLNLLGRQLRDRLTFEEYDLFVPYLRTLWEMFSPAVFSPTEKSDQSEAIAVESKDFFYSRESLGNKVVG
;
A
#
# COMPACT_ATOMS: atom_id res chain seq x y z
N MET A 1 -37.81 11.90 -50.37
CA MET A 1 -37.11 13.18 -50.60
C MET A 1 -35.84 13.18 -49.78
N ASN A 2 -34.70 13.40 -50.44
CA ASN A 2 -33.33 13.70 -49.93
C ASN A 2 -32.78 12.84 -48.77
N ASN A 3 -31.79 11.95 -48.99
CA ASN A 3 -30.35 12.25 -49.24
C ASN A 3 -29.67 12.87 -47.99
N SER A 4 -28.48 12.47 -47.52
CA SER A 4 -27.51 11.43 -47.91
C SER A 4 -26.59 11.17 -46.68
N ILE A 5 -25.62 10.25 -46.57
CA ILE A 5 -24.89 9.37 -47.52
C ILE A 5 -24.78 7.96 -46.92
N ALA A 6 -24.78 6.91 -47.76
CA ALA A 6 -24.30 5.57 -47.39
C ALA A 6 -22.90 5.29 -47.97
N GLY A 7 -22.04 4.61 -47.20
CA GLY A 7 -20.99 3.72 -47.72
C GLY A 7 -19.74 4.34 -48.36
N ARG A 8 -18.65 4.37 -47.56
CA ARG A 8 -17.22 4.24 -47.91
C ARG A 8 -16.43 4.67 -46.64
N TYR A 9 -15.70 3.82 -45.92
CA TYR A 9 -15.02 2.58 -46.28
C TYR A 9 -15.21 1.47 -45.24
N ALA A 10 -15.61 0.29 -45.70
CA ALA A 10 -15.36 -0.97 -45.01
C ALA A 10 -14.41 -1.80 -45.87
N HIS A 11 -13.10 -1.74 -45.60
CA HIS A 11 -12.16 -2.83 -45.89
C HIS A 11 -10.79 -2.58 -45.24
N TYR A 12 -10.65 -2.97 -43.97
CA TYR A 12 -9.49 -3.74 -43.50
C TYR A 12 -9.91 -4.51 -42.24
N ILE A 13 -10.62 -5.63 -42.48
CA ILE A 13 -10.70 -6.69 -41.48
C ILE A 13 -9.31 -7.32 -41.37
N ARG A 14 -8.96 -7.76 -40.14
CA ARG A 14 -7.89 -8.71 -39.77
C ARG A 14 -6.65 -8.15 -39.05
N TRP A 15 -6.85 -7.65 -37.83
CA TRP A 15 -6.04 -8.09 -36.68
C TRP A 15 -6.84 -7.98 -35.37
N SER A 16 -6.73 -9.00 -34.51
CA SER A 16 -7.18 -9.11 -33.10
C SER A 16 -8.17 -8.03 -32.56
N ALA A 17 -9.41 -8.32 -32.16
CA ALA A 17 -10.02 -9.60 -31.79
C ALA A 17 -9.20 -10.41 -30.77
N GLU A 18 -8.59 -9.73 -29.80
CA GLU A 18 -8.18 -10.26 -28.49
C GLU A 18 -7.67 -9.10 -27.64
N THR A 19 -8.52 -8.60 -26.74
CA THR A 19 -8.08 -7.78 -25.62
C THR A 19 -8.96 -8.18 -24.46
N GLU A 20 -8.66 -9.34 -23.89
CA GLU A 20 -9.24 -9.74 -22.62
C GLU A 20 -8.96 -8.64 -21.61
N LEU A 21 -10.04 -8.02 -21.11
CA LEU A 21 -9.99 -7.18 -19.93
C LEU A 21 -9.53 -8.08 -18.78
N THR A 22 -8.24 -8.05 -18.46
CA THR A 22 -7.71 -8.76 -17.30
C THR A 22 -8.43 -8.23 -16.07
N PRO A 23 -9.26 -9.04 -15.39
CA PRO A 23 -9.85 -8.59 -14.14
C PRO A 23 -8.69 -8.44 -13.15
N VAL A 24 -8.68 -7.33 -12.41
CA VAL A 24 -7.73 -7.13 -11.31
C VAL A 24 -7.98 -8.23 -10.28
N THR A 25 -7.20 -9.30 -10.37
CA THR A 25 -7.39 -10.49 -9.55
C THR A 25 -7.06 -10.15 -8.10
N SER A 26 -8.06 -10.23 -7.24
CA SER A 26 -7.85 -10.07 -5.80
C SER A 26 -6.78 -11.05 -5.34
N PHE A 27 -5.77 -10.55 -4.62
CA PHE A 27 -4.69 -11.36 -4.05
C PHE A 27 -5.22 -12.58 -3.27
N ALA A 28 -6.37 -12.43 -2.61
CA ALA A 28 -7.05 -13.53 -1.90
C ALA A 28 -7.58 -14.63 -2.84
N GLN A 29 -8.05 -14.30 -4.05
CA GLN A 29 -8.51 -15.29 -5.03
C GLN A 29 -7.33 -16.07 -5.63
N GLU A 30 -6.24 -15.38 -5.95
CA GLU A 30 -5.05 -16.02 -6.52
C GLU A 30 -4.32 -16.87 -5.47
N TRP A 31 -4.31 -16.42 -4.21
CA TRP A 31 -3.91 -17.21 -3.05
C TRP A 31 -4.79 -18.45 -2.86
N ALA A 32 -6.13 -18.31 -2.89
CA ALA A 32 -7.06 -19.42 -2.69
C ALA A 32 -6.93 -20.50 -3.80
N LYS A 33 -6.79 -20.08 -5.06
CA LYS A 33 -6.51 -21.00 -6.18
C LYS A 33 -5.23 -21.80 -5.93
N ARG A 34 -4.13 -21.14 -5.55
CA ARG A 34 -2.84 -21.79 -5.30
C ARG A 34 -2.86 -22.70 -4.06
N TYR A 35 -3.61 -22.33 -3.02
CA TYR A 35 -3.82 -23.18 -1.84
C TYR A 35 -4.56 -24.48 -2.19
N VAL A 36 -5.64 -24.39 -2.98
CA VAL A 36 -6.39 -25.56 -3.45
C VAL A 36 -5.54 -26.43 -4.39
N GLN A 37 -4.80 -25.81 -5.33
CA GLN A 37 -3.87 -26.53 -6.21
C GLN A 37 -2.81 -27.29 -5.42
N LYS A 38 -2.24 -26.69 -4.37
CA LYS A 38 -1.24 -27.35 -3.52
C LYS A 38 -1.80 -28.61 -2.83
N PHE A 39 -3.01 -28.53 -2.26
CA PHE A 39 -3.69 -29.69 -1.67
C PHE A 39 -4.00 -30.78 -2.70
N GLN A 40 -4.31 -30.40 -3.95
CA GLN A 40 -4.54 -31.34 -5.05
C GLN A 40 -3.24 -32.02 -5.53
N SER A 41 -2.09 -31.34 -5.48
CA SER A 41 -0.79 -31.97 -5.73
C SER A 41 -0.32 -32.87 -4.58
N GLU A 42 -0.55 -32.47 -3.32
CA GLU A 42 -0.21 -33.32 -2.15
C GLU A 42 -1.10 -34.59 -2.09
N SER A 43 -2.26 -34.57 -2.76
CA SER A 43 -3.12 -35.75 -2.97
C SER A 43 -2.72 -36.62 -4.18
N ARG A 44 -1.67 -36.24 -4.94
CA ARG A 44 -1.19 -36.93 -6.14
C ARG A 44 0.34 -37.04 -6.17
N GLY A 45 0.89 -37.91 -5.33
CA GLY A 45 2.28 -38.36 -5.48
C GLY A 45 3.03 -38.55 -4.17
N ILE A 46 2.98 -39.77 -3.63
CA ILE A 46 4.11 -40.30 -2.86
C ILE A 46 5.12 -40.79 -3.90
N GLU A 47 6.03 -39.92 -4.31
CA GLU A 47 7.21 -40.30 -5.10
C GLU A 47 8.45 -40.30 -4.20
N ASN A 48 9.31 -41.31 -4.38
CA ASN A 48 10.39 -41.61 -3.44
C ASN A 48 11.46 -40.51 -3.39
N PRO A 49 12.07 -40.23 -2.21
CA PRO A 49 13.13 -39.23 -2.07
C PRO A 49 14.48 -39.78 -2.54
N GLY A 50 14.57 -40.14 -3.83
CA GLY A 50 15.67 -40.93 -4.36
C GLY A 50 15.88 -40.82 -5.87
N ASP A 51 15.65 -39.64 -6.47
CA ASP A 51 16.25 -39.25 -7.75
C ASP A 51 16.12 -37.73 -7.96
N ARG A 52 17.13 -36.96 -7.52
CA ARG A 52 17.35 -35.56 -7.91
C ARG A 52 18.72 -35.42 -8.56
N GLN A 53 18.96 -36.20 -9.60
CA GLN A 53 20.14 -36.07 -10.45
C GLN A 53 19.86 -34.98 -11.51
N GLY A 54 20.79 -34.03 -11.65
CA GLY A 54 20.55 -32.72 -12.28
C GLY A 54 19.84 -32.73 -13.63
N ASN A 55 18.61 -32.19 -13.64
CA ASN A 55 18.03 -31.55 -14.81
C ASN A 55 18.25 -30.04 -14.69
N ASN A 56 18.89 -29.45 -15.69
CA ASN A 56 19.00 -28.00 -15.83
C ASN A 56 17.62 -27.44 -16.21
N ASP A 57 16.81 -27.11 -15.21
CA ASP A 57 15.61 -26.32 -15.43
C ASP A 57 16.04 -24.95 -15.98
N PRO A 58 15.64 -24.58 -17.22
CA PRO A 58 16.03 -23.31 -17.81
C PRO A 58 15.49 -22.11 -17.02
N GLU A 59 14.33 -22.24 -16.35
CA GLU A 59 13.75 -21.16 -15.55
C GLU A 59 14.59 -20.89 -14.28
N LEU A 60 14.98 -21.93 -13.53
CA LEU A 60 15.91 -21.76 -12.40
C LEU A 60 17.29 -21.26 -12.85
N THR A 61 17.73 -21.66 -14.05
CA THR A 61 19.01 -21.18 -14.61
C THR A 61 18.96 -19.67 -14.86
N THR A 62 17.91 -19.18 -15.52
CA THR A 62 17.67 -17.74 -15.73
C THR A 62 17.54 -16.98 -14.41
N ARG A 63 16.74 -17.48 -13.46
CA ARG A 63 16.58 -16.83 -12.14
C ARG A 63 17.88 -16.75 -11.37
N THR A 64 18.73 -17.78 -11.44
CA THR A 64 20.06 -17.78 -10.80
C THR A 64 20.97 -16.71 -11.39
N GLN A 65 20.97 -16.55 -12.72
CA GLN A 65 21.75 -15.50 -13.40
C GLN A 65 21.25 -14.10 -13.03
N VAL A 66 19.94 -13.85 -13.08
CA VAL A 66 19.34 -12.58 -12.67
C VAL A 66 19.66 -12.28 -11.20
N ALA A 67 19.54 -13.27 -10.30
CA ALA A 67 19.88 -13.12 -8.90
C ALA A 67 21.37 -12.76 -8.67
N GLN A 68 22.29 -13.32 -9.47
CA GLN A 68 23.71 -12.96 -9.42
C GLN A 68 23.93 -11.49 -9.83
N THR A 69 23.29 -11.01 -10.90
CA THR A 69 23.31 -9.60 -11.31
C THR A 69 22.78 -8.68 -10.20
N LEU A 70 21.64 -9.02 -9.61
CA LEU A 70 21.03 -8.24 -8.53
C LEU A 70 21.94 -8.16 -7.29
N ARG A 71 22.61 -9.26 -6.91
CA ARG A 71 23.59 -9.30 -5.82
C ARG A 71 24.79 -8.39 -6.06
N GLN A 72 25.33 -8.40 -7.28
CA GLN A 72 26.47 -7.55 -7.66
C GLN A 72 26.09 -6.06 -7.61
N SER A 73 24.87 -5.71 -8.05
CA SER A 73 24.36 -4.33 -8.03
C SER A 73 23.83 -3.87 -6.67
N LEU A 74 23.51 -4.78 -5.73
CA LEU A 74 22.79 -4.49 -4.48
C LEU A 74 23.41 -3.33 -3.66
N ARG A 75 24.73 -3.34 -3.47
CA ARG A 75 25.43 -2.28 -2.70
C ARG A 75 25.32 -0.91 -3.38
N LEU A 76 25.42 -0.86 -4.71
CA LEU A 76 25.27 0.37 -5.48
C LEU A 76 23.81 0.87 -5.42
N CYS A 77 22.83 -0.02 -5.58
CA CYS A 77 21.41 0.32 -5.47
C CYS A 77 21.04 0.86 -4.08
N ILE A 78 21.64 0.33 -3.01
CA ILE A 78 21.45 0.83 -1.64
C ILE A 78 22.01 2.25 -1.46
N ALA A 79 23.23 2.51 -1.95
CA ALA A 79 23.85 3.84 -1.86
C ALA A 79 23.09 4.88 -2.70
N GLN A 80 22.65 4.51 -3.90
CA GLN A 80 21.79 5.35 -4.74
C GLN A 80 20.40 5.58 -4.13
N GLY A 81 19.83 4.56 -3.46
CA GLY A 81 18.59 4.68 -2.69
C GLY A 81 18.71 5.68 -1.53
N LEU A 82 19.86 5.67 -0.85
CA LEU A 82 20.14 6.57 0.27
C LEU A 82 20.22 8.01 -0.22
N SER A 83 21.01 8.26 -1.26
CA SER A 83 21.11 9.59 -1.88
C SER A 83 19.76 10.10 -2.40
N LYS A 84 18.91 9.25 -2.98
CA LYS A 84 17.54 9.63 -3.38
C LYS A 84 16.65 9.98 -2.19
N THR A 85 16.77 9.25 -1.08
CA THR A 85 16.04 9.49 0.16
C THR A 85 16.47 10.80 0.82
N GLU A 86 17.78 11.02 0.92
CA GLU A 86 18.41 12.27 1.37
C GLU A 86 17.90 13.47 0.58
N ILE A 87 17.99 13.42 -0.75
CA ILE A 87 17.57 14.53 -1.63
C ILE A 87 16.07 14.83 -1.47
N LEU A 88 15.21 13.81 -1.37
CA LEU A 88 13.77 14.02 -1.22
C LEU A 88 13.39 14.59 0.15
N LEU A 89 14.08 14.18 1.22
CA LEU A 89 13.76 14.58 2.60
C LEU A 89 14.60 15.74 3.15
N ALA A 90 15.64 16.21 2.46
CA ALA A 90 16.58 17.22 2.98
C ALA A 90 15.90 18.49 3.54
N SER A 91 14.89 19.02 2.84
CA SER A 91 14.13 20.18 3.30
C SER A 91 13.25 19.88 4.53
N ARG A 92 12.72 18.65 4.63
CA ARG A 92 11.85 18.18 5.70
C ARG A 92 12.62 17.83 6.97
N LEU A 93 13.77 17.15 6.85
CA LEU A 93 14.67 16.91 7.99
C LEU A 93 15.11 18.22 8.64
N LYS A 94 15.51 19.20 7.81
CA LYS A 94 15.89 20.54 8.30
C LYS A 94 14.73 21.29 8.95
N HIS A 95 13.50 21.12 8.44
CA HIS A 95 12.32 21.80 8.99
C HIS A 95 11.85 21.21 10.33
N HIS A 96 11.93 19.89 10.49
CA HIS A 96 11.48 19.18 11.69
C HIS A 96 12.61 18.88 12.68
N GLU A 97 13.79 19.47 12.49
CA GLU A 97 15.00 19.27 13.32
C GLU A 97 15.36 17.79 13.55
N VAL A 98 15.08 16.94 12.55
CA VAL A 98 15.29 15.50 12.65
C VAL A 98 16.77 15.21 12.54
N HIS A 99 17.37 14.89 13.69
CA HIS A 99 18.73 14.41 13.79
C HIS A 99 18.84 12.96 13.33
N CYS A 100 18.63 12.70 12.03
CA CYS A 100 19.06 11.45 11.40
C CYS A 100 20.57 11.30 11.58
N GLN A 101 20.97 10.64 12.66
CA GLN A 101 22.37 10.36 12.94
C GLN A 101 22.95 9.52 11.81
N GLU A 102 24.21 9.74 11.46
CA GLU A 102 24.95 8.87 10.53
C GLU A 102 24.86 7.39 10.94
N VAL A 103 24.72 7.16 12.26
CA VAL A 103 24.48 5.85 12.87
C VAL A 103 23.21 5.18 12.32
N THR A 104 22.09 5.90 12.32
CA THR A 104 20.80 5.43 11.82
C THR A 104 20.87 5.08 10.33
N SER A 105 21.58 5.87 9.52
CA SER A 105 21.72 5.63 8.08
C SER A 105 22.46 4.33 7.76
N TRP A 106 23.56 3.99 8.45
CA TRP A 106 24.27 2.72 8.19
C TRP A 106 23.49 1.51 8.69
N GLU A 107 22.78 1.63 9.82
CA GLU A 107 21.91 0.56 10.34
C GLU A 107 20.78 0.23 9.36
N ILE A 108 20.10 1.25 8.84
CA ILE A 108 19.05 1.08 7.84
C ILE A 108 19.63 0.51 6.54
N ALA A 109 20.80 0.98 6.07
CA ALA A 109 21.45 0.43 4.88
C ALA A 109 21.83 -1.05 5.06
N ALA A 110 22.36 -1.45 6.22
CA ALA A 110 22.69 -2.83 6.55
C ALA A 110 21.44 -3.72 6.62
N LYS A 111 20.33 -3.22 7.19
CA LYS A 111 19.03 -3.93 7.18
C LYS A 111 18.44 -4.03 5.79
N THR A 112 18.57 -2.98 4.97
CA THR A 112 18.16 -3.00 3.56
C THR A 112 18.90 -4.09 2.80
N HIS A 113 20.23 -4.18 2.96
CA HIS A 113 21.05 -5.24 2.38
C HIS A 113 20.60 -6.63 2.84
N GLN A 114 20.42 -6.83 4.15
CA GLN A 114 20.02 -8.12 4.72
C GLN A 114 18.71 -8.64 4.10
N ILE A 115 17.70 -7.76 3.98
CA ILE A 115 16.36 -8.11 3.53
C ILE A 115 16.32 -8.34 2.01
N TYR A 116 16.96 -7.48 1.21
CA TYR A 116 16.99 -7.67 -0.24
C TYR A 116 17.86 -8.87 -0.66
N GLU A 117 18.98 -9.14 0.02
CA GLU A 117 19.77 -10.36 -0.20
C GLU A 117 18.92 -11.62 0.04
N GLN A 118 18.12 -11.64 1.12
CA GLN A 118 17.22 -12.76 1.41
C GLN A 118 16.10 -12.92 0.38
N ALA A 119 15.54 -11.82 -0.13
CA ALA A 119 14.54 -11.86 -1.20
C ALA A 119 15.14 -12.38 -2.53
N ILE A 120 16.34 -11.91 -2.89
CA ILE A 120 17.06 -12.38 -4.09
C ILE A 120 17.41 -13.87 -3.96
N ALA A 121 17.80 -14.34 -2.76
CA ALA A 121 18.10 -15.74 -2.51
C ALA A 121 16.88 -16.66 -2.70
N LEU A 122 15.73 -16.31 -2.12
CA LEU A 122 14.49 -17.10 -2.23
C LEU A 122 13.95 -17.07 -3.67
N TYR A 123 14.02 -15.93 -4.35
CA TYR A 123 13.69 -15.83 -5.78
C TYR A 123 14.55 -16.76 -6.64
N ALA A 124 15.88 -16.80 -6.41
CA ALA A 124 16.78 -17.70 -7.14
C ALA A 124 16.46 -19.18 -6.92
N GLN A 125 15.93 -19.53 -5.75
CA GLN A 125 15.50 -20.88 -5.37
C GLN A 125 14.10 -21.24 -5.89
N GLY A 126 13.35 -20.27 -6.45
CA GLY A 126 11.96 -20.45 -6.87
C GLY A 126 10.96 -20.52 -5.69
N ASP A 127 11.38 -20.19 -4.48
CA ASP A 127 10.55 -20.27 -3.27
C ASP A 127 9.49 -19.18 -3.24
N SER A 128 8.22 -19.54 -2.98
CA SER A 128 7.12 -18.57 -3.03
C SER A 128 7.34 -17.31 -2.15
N PRO A 129 6.84 -16.12 -2.55
CA PRO A 129 6.94 -14.88 -1.75
C PRO A 129 6.36 -14.98 -0.33
N HIS A 130 5.50 -15.97 -0.05
CA HIS A 130 5.04 -16.27 1.31
C HIS A 130 6.18 -16.75 2.23
N GLN A 131 7.17 -17.48 1.72
CA GLN A 131 8.35 -17.85 2.49
C GLN A 131 9.17 -16.62 2.88
N LEU A 132 9.31 -15.67 1.94
CA LEU A 132 9.93 -14.38 2.21
C LEU A 132 9.16 -13.62 3.30
N ALA A 133 7.83 -13.52 3.19
CA ALA A 133 6.97 -12.88 4.19
C ALA A 133 7.23 -13.42 5.60
N ARG A 134 7.19 -14.75 5.78
CA ARG A 134 7.47 -15.43 7.05
C ARG A 134 8.88 -15.12 7.59
N ALA A 135 9.87 -15.01 6.69
CA ALA A 135 11.25 -14.75 7.08
C ALA A 135 11.50 -13.29 7.51
N ILE A 136 10.91 -12.31 6.80
CA ILE A 136 11.19 -10.88 7.02
C ILE A 136 10.24 -10.21 8.00
N ALA A 137 9.03 -10.75 8.20
CA ALA A 137 8.01 -10.14 9.07
C ALA A 137 8.53 -9.78 10.47
N PRO A 138 9.25 -10.66 11.21
CA PRO A 138 9.74 -10.31 12.55
C PRO A 138 10.83 -9.23 12.52
N ILE A 139 11.62 -9.17 11.44
CA ILE A 139 12.73 -8.22 11.28
C ILE A 139 12.19 -6.82 10.98
N LEU A 140 11.34 -6.70 9.95
CA LEU A 140 10.76 -5.43 9.52
C LEU A 140 9.81 -4.86 10.58
N SER A 141 9.03 -5.70 11.26
CA SER A 141 8.12 -5.24 12.32
C SER A 141 8.89 -4.73 13.55
N ARG A 142 10.03 -5.37 13.90
CA ARG A 142 10.91 -4.87 14.95
C ARG A 142 11.56 -3.53 14.55
N LEU A 143 12.07 -3.43 13.32
CA LEU A 143 12.65 -2.20 12.79
C LEU A 143 11.65 -1.04 12.89
N ARG A 144 10.43 -1.23 12.38
CA ARG A 144 9.34 -0.26 12.51
C ARG A 144 9.06 0.11 13.96
N LYS A 145 8.84 -0.87 14.84
CA LYS A 145 8.45 -0.64 16.24
C LYS A 145 9.47 0.18 17.02
N VAL A 146 10.77 -0.04 16.78
CA VAL A 146 11.84 0.75 17.40
C VAL A 146 11.72 2.22 16.99
N HIS A 147 11.77 2.53 15.69
CA HIS A 147 11.74 3.91 15.22
C HIS A 147 10.38 4.60 15.44
N ALA A 148 9.26 3.88 15.36
CA ALA A 148 7.91 4.38 15.69
C ALA A 148 7.78 4.90 17.12
N THR A 149 8.61 4.40 18.04
CA THR A 149 8.57 4.78 19.46
C THR A 149 9.62 5.83 19.79
N SER A 150 10.81 5.78 19.19
CA SER A 150 11.92 6.68 19.51
C SER A 150 12.02 7.93 18.62
N GLU A 151 11.77 7.78 17.31
CA GLU A 151 11.96 8.83 16.31
C GLU A 151 11.00 8.59 15.12
N PRO A 152 9.70 8.91 15.26
CA PRO A 152 8.67 8.47 14.33
C PRO A 152 8.87 8.93 12.87
N LEU A 153 9.52 10.09 12.68
CA LEU A 153 9.80 10.66 11.37
C LEU A 153 10.81 9.82 10.56
N THR A 154 11.64 9.01 11.22
CA THR A 154 12.58 8.07 10.57
C THR A 154 11.88 6.90 9.87
N ILE A 155 10.59 6.62 10.15
CA ILE A 155 9.81 5.63 9.39
C ILE A 155 9.71 6.02 7.90
N ALA A 156 9.61 7.32 7.60
CA ALA A 156 9.57 7.82 6.22
C ALA A 156 10.89 7.56 5.48
N TRP A 157 12.01 7.77 6.17
CA TRP A 157 13.35 7.47 5.65
C TRP A 157 13.51 5.99 5.35
N ILE A 158 13.12 5.12 6.29
CA ILE A 158 13.18 3.66 6.13
C ILE A 158 12.35 3.23 4.91
N ASN A 159 11.11 3.72 4.80
CA ASN A 159 10.23 3.39 3.67
C ASN A 159 10.85 3.80 2.33
N LEU A 160 11.34 5.03 2.21
CA LEU A 160 11.98 5.53 0.98
C LEU A 160 13.27 4.77 0.64
N GLN A 161 14.12 4.48 1.63
CA GLN A 161 15.37 3.76 1.42
C GLN A 161 15.14 2.38 0.80
N PHE A 162 14.21 1.62 1.38
CA PHE A 162 13.82 0.33 0.84
C PHE A 162 13.11 0.47 -0.51
N TYR A 163 12.18 1.41 -0.65
CA TYR A 163 11.45 1.65 -1.91
C TYR A 163 12.41 1.94 -3.08
N TYR A 164 13.30 2.92 -2.93
CA TYR A 164 14.26 3.26 -3.98
C TYR A 164 15.24 2.14 -4.26
N THR A 165 15.73 1.43 -3.23
CA THR A 165 16.59 0.24 -3.43
C THR A 165 15.88 -0.82 -4.28
N GLY A 166 14.61 -1.15 -3.96
CA GLY A 166 13.82 -2.10 -4.71
C GLY A 166 13.55 -1.66 -6.15
N GLN A 167 13.22 -0.39 -6.37
CA GLN A 167 13.02 0.17 -7.72
C GLN A 167 14.30 0.12 -8.56
N LEU A 168 15.45 0.46 -7.97
CA LEU A 168 16.75 0.40 -8.65
C LEU A 168 17.14 -1.06 -8.99
N LEU A 169 16.89 -2.01 -8.08
CA LEU A 169 17.08 -3.44 -8.34
C LEU A 169 16.18 -3.95 -9.48
N LEU A 170 14.90 -3.56 -9.53
CA LEU A 170 14.00 -3.94 -10.64
C LEU A 170 14.45 -3.36 -12.00
N GLN A 171 15.18 -2.25 -12.01
CA GLN A 171 15.80 -1.69 -13.21
C GLN A 171 17.06 -2.47 -13.64
N GLN A 172 17.73 -3.17 -12.72
CA GLN A 172 18.82 -4.11 -13.05
C GLN A 172 18.32 -5.50 -13.46
N ALA A 173 17.05 -5.81 -13.20
CA ALA A 173 16.44 -7.08 -13.59
C ALA A 173 16.06 -7.11 -15.08
N GLU A 174 16.23 -8.29 -15.68
CA GLU A 174 15.70 -8.61 -17.00
C GLU A 174 14.18 -8.40 -17.04
N GLU A 175 13.66 -7.92 -18.17
CA GLU A 175 12.26 -7.52 -18.30
C GLU A 175 11.26 -8.68 -18.13
N THR A 176 11.66 -9.87 -18.58
CA THR A 176 10.95 -11.16 -18.42
C THR A 176 10.72 -11.52 -16.95
N GLU A 177 11.76 -11.41 -16.11
CA GLU A 177 11.70 -11.75 -14.69
C GLU A 177 11.22 -10.61 -13.79
N ARG A 178 11.18 -9.36 -14.29
CA ARG A 178 10.82 -8.17 -13.50
C ARG A 178 9.47 -8.30 -12.79
N LEU A 179 8.46 -8.86 -13.46
CA LEU A 179 7.13 -9.08 -12.87
C LEU A 179 7.17 -10.13 -11.74
N CYS A 180 7.98 -11.18 -11.88
CA CYS A 180 8.16 -12.19 -10.83
C CYS A 180 8.84 -11.56 -9.60
N LEU A 181 9.96 -10.85 -9.81
CA LEU A 181 10.70 -10.13 -8.77
C LEU A 181 9.87 -9.05 -8.06
N GLU A 182 9.00 -8.34 -8.79
CA GLU A 182 8.10 -7.34 -8.21
C GLU A 182 7.21 -7.95 -7.12
N THR A 183 6.81 -9.22 -7.24
CA THR A 183 6.03 -9.91 -6.18
C THR A 183 6.80 -10.08 -4.86
N TYR A 184 8.10 -10.37 -4.92
CA TYR A 184 8.96 -10.48 -3.72
C TYR A 184 9.20 -9.10 -3.11
N PHE A 185 9.48 -8.11 -3.94
CA PHE A 185 9.75 -6.76 -3.45
C PHE A 185 8.49 -6.08 -2.92
N LYS A 186 7.30 -6.41 -3.46
CA LYS A 186 6.01 -5.99 -2.90
C LYS A 186 5.84 -6.50 -1.47
N VAL A 187 6.20 -7.75 -1.16
CA VAL A 187 6.14 -8.28 0.22
C VAL A 187 6.97 -7.41 1.18
N ILE A 188 8.19 -7.03 0.79
CA ILE A 188 9.03 -6.12 1.60
C ILE A 188 8.32 -4.77 1.82
N GLN A 189 7.76 -4.19 0.75
CA GLN A 189 7.05 -2.92 0.82
C GLN A 189 5.77 -2.99 1.67
N ASP A 190 5.00 -4.07 1.57
CA ASP A 190 3.76 -4.24 2.34
C ASP A 190 4.05 -4.25 3.85
N TYR A 191 5.08 -4.98 4.31
CA TYR A 191 5.49 -4.96 5.72
C TYR A 191 6.08 -3.60 6.18
N LEU A 192 6.62 -2.79 5.27
CA LEU A 192 7.19 -1.47 5.59
C LEU A 192 6.17 -0.32 5.61
N ASN A 193 5.12 -0.40 4.79
CA ASN A 193 4.04 0.58 4.73
C ASN A 193 2.90 0.22 5.70
N LEU A 194 2.47 -1.05 5.75
CA LEU A 194 1.28 -1.51 6.49
C LEU A 194 1.63 -2.08 7.88
N PRO A 195 0.89 -1.75 8.96
CA PRO A 195 1.16 -2.22 10.32
C PRO A 195 0.70 -3.69 10.53
N LEU A 196 1.05 -4.61 9.62
CA LEU A 196 0.48 -5.97 9.57
C LEU A 196 0.70 -6.78 10.85
N GLN A 197 1.93 -6.81 11.37
CA GLN A 197 2.24 -7.52 12.63
C GLN A 197 1.42 -6.97 13.80
N ARG A 198 1.27 -5.65 13.87
CA ARG A 198 0.50 -4.95 14.89
C ARG A 198 -1.01 -5.27 14.79
N LEU A 199 -1.55 -5.30 13.57
CA LEU A 199 -2.91 -5.75 13.27
C LEU A 199 -3.12 -7.22 13.71
N TYR A 200 -2.17 -8.12 13.41
CA TYR A 200 -2.26 -9.52 13.81
C TYR A 200 -2.15 -9.71 15.33
N GLU A 201 -1.25 -8.98 16.00
CA GLU A 201 -1.11 -8.97 17.47
C GLU A 201 -2.34 -8.38 18.17
N ALA A 202 -3.08 -7.47 17.52
CA ALA A 202 -4.35 -6.96 18.01
C ALA A 202 -5.48 -7.99 17.80
N ALA A 203 -5.60 -8.54 16.59
CA ALA A 203 -6.59 -9.57 16.26
C ALA A 203 -6.46 -10.82 17.15
N ALA A 204 -5.24 -11.25 17.48
CA ALA A 204 -4.98 -12.43 18.31
C ALA A 204 -5.34 -12.27 19.80
N LYS A 205 -5.73 -11.07 20.25
CA LYS A 205 -6.21 -10.80 21.62
C LYS A 205 -7.73 -10.82 21.73
N LEU A 206 -8.44 -10.94 20.61
CA LEU A 206 -9.89 -10.88 20.53
C LEU A 206 -10.46 -12.27 20.27
N GLU A 207 -11.63 -12.52 20.85
CA GLU A 207 -12.40 -13.73 20.57
C GLU A 207 -12.98 -13.67 19.15
N TRP A 208 -13.19 -14.84 18.53
CA TRP A 208 -13.67 -14.95 17.14
C TRP A 208 -15.00 -14.22 16.87
N ASN A 209 -15.80 -14.04 17.93
CA ASN A 209 -17.11 -13.42 17.91
C ASN A 209 -17.12 -11.95 18.39
N ASP A 210 -15.97 -11.38 18.74
CA ASP A 210 -15.89 -9.98 19.15
C ASP A 210 -16.24 -9.05 17.97
N ALA A 211 -17.15 -8.10 18.20
CA ALA A 211 -17.66 -7.21 17.16
C ALA A 211 -16.57 -6.45 16.37
N PRO A 212 -15.49 -5.91 17.00
CA PRO A 212 -14.37 -5.32 16.27
C PRO A 212 -13.71 -6.28 15.27
N LEU A 213 -13.50 -7.55 15.66
CA LEU A 213 -12.88 -8.55 14.81
C LEU A 213 -13.82 -8.99 13.69
N GLN A 214 -15.12 -9.15 13.97
CA GLN A 214 -16.13 -9.45 12.94
C GLN A 214 -16.22 -8.35 11.87
N ALA A 215 -16.29 -7.08 12.29
CA ALA A 215 -16.38 -5.95 11.37
C ALA A 215 -15.12 -5.82 10.48
N VAL A 216 -13.91 -5.96 11.05
CA VAL A 216 -12.67 -5.95 10.25
C VAL A 216 -12.59 -7.14 9.29
N ARG A 217 -13.00 -8.34 9.72
CA ARG A 217 -13.06 -9.53 8.85
C ARG A 217 -14.04 -9.40 7.69
N LYS A 218 -15.13 -8.63 7.86
CA LYS A 218 -16.09 -8.30 6.82
C LYS A 218 -15.53 -7.32 5.78
N LEU A 219 -14.71 -6.37 6.21
CA LEU A 219 -14.08 -5.36 5.34
C LEU A 219 -12.85 -5.88 4.57
N LEU A 220 -12.04 -6.74 5.20
CA LEU A 220 -10.77 -7.24 4.66
C LEU A 220 -10.85 -7.74 3.19
N PRO A 221 -11.83 -8.57 2.78
CA PRO A 221 -11.97 -9.01 1.40
C PRO A 221 -12.30 -7.89 0.39
N MET A 222 -12.79 -6.74 0.86
CA MET A 222 -13.26 -5.62 0.05
C MET A 222 -12.22 -4.48 -0.05
N SER A 223 -11.06 -4.59 0.62
CA SER A 223 -10.03 -3.54 0.76
C SER A 223 -9.69 -2.83 -0.55
N SER A 224 -9.30 -3.59 -1.57
CA SER A 224 -8.84 -3.05 -2.86
C SER A 224 -10.01 -2.52 -3.71
N GLN A 225 -11.23 -3.03 -3.49
CA GLN A 225 -12.44 -2.47 -4.11
C GLN A 225 -12.74 -1.09 -3.53
N ILE A 226 -12.75 -0.96 -2.19
CA ILE A 226 -12.92 0.32 -1.49
C ILE A 226 -11.85 1.32 -1.94
N ALA A 227 -10.59 0.89 -1.99
CA ALA A 227 -9.49 1.72 -2.49
C ALA A 227 -9.71 2.20 -3.94
N THR A 228 -10.16 1.31 -4.83
CA THR A 228 -10.44 1.64 -6.23
C THR A 228 -11.58 2.65 -6.35
N GLU A 229 -12.71 2.42 -5.67
CA GLU A 229 -13.87 3.33 -5.68
C GLU A 229 -13.50 4.73 -5.14
N ILE A 230 -12.68 4.80 -4.09
CA ILE A 230 -12.17 6.06 -3.53
C ILE A 230 -11.23 6.77 -4.52
N CYS A 231 -10.25 6.07 -5.08
CA CYS A 231 -9.30 6.65 -6.03
C CYS A 231 -9.97 7.17 -7.30
N ASP A 232 -10.90 6.39 -7.89
CA ASP A 232 -11.64 6.84 -9.07
C ASP A 232 -12.57 8.02 -8.76
N ARG A 233 -13.16 8.10 -7.56
CA ARG A 233 -13.94 9.28 -7.14
C ARG A 233 -13.06 10.50 -6.90
N ILE A 234 -11.88 10.37 -6.29
CA ILE A 234 -10.92 11.48 -6.12
C ILE A 234 -10.46 12.00 -7.48
N ARG A 235 -10.17 11.11 -8.43
CA ARG A 235 -9.78 11.47 -9.81
C ARG A 235 -10.87 12.25 -10.55
N GLN A 236 -12.15 11.94 -10.31
CA GLN A 236 -13.29 12.71 -10.82
C GLN A 236 -13.43 14.09 -10.16
N LEU A 237 -13.18 14.20 -8.86
CA LEU A 237 -13.31 15.45 -8.10
C LEU A 237 -12.13 16.42 -8.33
N TYR A 238 -10.93 15.89 -8.59
CA TYR A 238 -9.70 16.67 -8.75
C TYR A 238 -8.97 16.35 -10.07
N PRO A 239 -9.62 16.49 -11.24
CA PRO A 239 -9.07 16.05 -12.52
C PRO A 239 -7.80 16.81 -12.95
N GLN A 240 -7.58 18.01 -12.40
CA GLN A 240 -6.41 18.84 -12.68
C GLN A 240 -5.27 18.72 -11.65
N HIS A 241 -5.43 17.92 -10.58
CA HIS A 241 -4.36 17.80 -9.59
C HIS A 241 -3.13 17.07 -10.16
N GLN A 242 -1.97 17.67 -9.92
CA GLN A 242 -0.66 17.09 -10.18
C GLN A 242 0.15 17.10 -8.89
N SER A 243 0.83 15.98 -8.64
CA SER A 243 1.88 15.82 -7.63
C SER A 243 3.25 16.10 -8.25
N ASN A 244 4.31 16.16 -7.45
CA ASN A 244 5.69 16.23 -7.94
C ASN A 244 6.09 15.01 -8.80
N SER A 245 5.27 13.96 -8.80
CA SER A 245 5.48 12.71 -9.53
C SER A 245 4.54 12.51 -10.74
N GLY A 246 3.60 13.42 -11.01
CA GLY A 246 2.64 13.30 -12.12
C GLY A 246 1.17 13.56 -11.74
N SER A 247 0.28 13.38 -12.70
CA SER A 247 -1.18 13.55 -12.58
C SER A 247 -1.84 12.35 -11.91
N LEU A 248 -3.00 12.55 -11.26
CA LEU A 248 -3.85 11.46 -10.77
C LEU A 248 -4.37 10.50 -11.88
N ASN A 249 -4.27 10.88 -13.15
CA ASN A 249 -4.60 10.01 -14.28
C ASN A 249 -3.43 9.10 -14.71
N ASP A 250 -2.21 9.32 -14.22
CA ASP A 250 -1.06 8.50 -14.55
C ASP A 250 -1.10 7.16 -13.80
N GLU A 251 -0.94 6.04 -14.50
CA GLU A 251 -1.05 4.69 -13.90
C GLU A 251 -0.09 4.48 -12.71
N ARG A 252 1.11 5.07 -12.74
CA ARG A 252 2.05 5.05 -11.61
C ARG A 252 1.49 5.75 -10.38
N ILE A 253 0.82 6.89 -10.56
CA ILE A 253 0.21 7.66 -9.48
C ILE A 253 -1.03 6.94 -8.97
N ARG A 254 -1.89 6.43 -9.86
CA ARG A 254 -3.03 5.55 -9.51
C ARG A 254 -2.59 4.38 -8.62
N LYS A 255 -1.54 3.64 -8.99
CA LYS A 255 -0.98 2.55 -8.17
C LYS A 255 -0.46 3.02 -6.81
N SER A 256 0.11 4.23 -6.72
CA SER A 256 0.54 4.80 -5.43
C SER A 256 -0.66 5.21 -4.57
N SER A 257 -1.66 5.89 -5.16
CA SER A 257 -2.87 6.31 -4.46
C SER A 257 -3.66 5.10 -3.93
N LEU A 258 -3.80 4.03 -4.71
CA LEU A 258 -4.45 2.79 -4.24
C LEU A 258 -3.77 2.24 -2.98
N ARG A 259 -2.44 2.15 -2.98
CA ARG A 259 -1.63 1.70 -1.83
C ARG A 259 -1.85 2.58 -0.61
N ASP A 260 -1.94 3.89 -0.79
CA ASP A 260 -2.19 4.83 0.31
C ASP A 260 -3.59 4.64 0.90
N VAL A 261 -4.63 4.46 0.07
CA VAL A 261 -5.99 4.18 0.59
C VAL A 261 -6.06 2.81 1.30
N GLU A 262 -5.38 1.78 0.79
CA GLU A 262 -5.23 0.49 1.48
C GLU A 262 -4.47 0.65 2.81
N MET A 263 -3.42 1.49 2.84
CA MET A 263 -2.68 1.80 4.06
C MET A 263 -3.57 2.46 5.12
N PHE A 264 -4.31 3.50 4.77
CA PHE A 264 -5.26 4.14 5.68
C PHE A 264 -6.34 3.18 6.20
N GLN A 265 -6.85 2.26 5.35
CA GLN A 265 -7.76 1.19 5.78
C GLN A 265 -7.12 0.29 6.85
N VAL A 266 -5.91 -0.22 6.60
CA VAL A 266 -5.23 -1.14 7.54
C VAL A 266 -4.88 -0.47 8.87
N TYR A 267 -4.47 0.81 8.87
CA TYR A 267 -4.25 1.56 10.12
C TYR A 267 -5.55 1.78 10.89
N LEU A 268 -6.65 2.11 10.21
CA LEU A 268 -7.97 2.26 10.84
C LEU A 268 -8.46 0.94 11.45
N TRP A 269 -8.24 -0.19 10.78
CA TRP A 269 -8.53 -1.51 11.35
C TRP A 269 -7.66 -1.81 12.57
N ALA A 270 -6.36 -1.50 12.52
CA ALA A 270 -5.49 -1.65 13.67
C ALA A 270 -6.00 -0.82 14.86
N CYS A 271 -6.47 0.41 14.63
CA CYS A 271 -7.06 1.22 15.69
C CYS A 271 -8.31 0.59 16.34
N VAL A 272 -9.20 0.01 15.52
CA VAL A 272 -10.42 -0.66 16.01
C VAL A 272 -10.09 -1.93 16.79
N LEU A 273 -9.14 -2.75 16.34
CA LEU A 273 -8.75 -3.97 17.04
C LEU A 273 -7.91 -3.70 18.30
N GLU A 274 -7.05 -2.66 18.30
CA GLU A 274 -6.28 -2.24 19.49
C GLU A 274 -7.11 -1.39 20.48
N GLN A 275 -8.28 -0.93 20.05
CA GLN A 275 -9.08 0.09 20.73
C GLN A 275 -8.27 1.39 21.00
N SER A 276 -7.39 1.76 20.08
CA SER A 276 -6.38 2.82 20.29
C SER A 276 -5.95 3.53 19.01
N ILE A 277 -5.82 4.85 19.05
CA ILE A 277 -5.29 5.66 17.93
C ILE A 277 -3.75 5.60 17.79
N ALA A 278 -3.06 4.87 18.67
CA ALA A 278 -1.60 4.88 18.76
C ALA A 278 -0.89 4.45 17.46
N SER A 279 -1.45 3.53 16.66
CA SER A 279 -0.88 3.12 15.36
C SER A 279 -0.83 4.28 14.36
N VAL A 280 -1.84 5.14 14.37
CA VAL A 280 -1.87 6.35 13.54
C VAL A 280 -0.89 7.39 14.05
N GLN A 281 -0.85 7.63 15.37
CA GLN A 281 0.01 8.66 15.98
C GLN A 281 1.50 8.33 15.87
N GLN A 282 1.88 7.07 16.02
CA GLN A 282 3.28 6.61 16.08
C GLN A 282 3.86 6.28 14.70
N GLU A 283 3.02 5.96 13.71
CA GLU A 283 3.48 5.44 12.42
C GLU A 283 2.88 6.21 11.23
N LEU A 284 1.54 6.16 11.02
CA LEU A 284 0.92 6.73 9.82
C LEU A 284 1.08 8.25 9.72
N PHE A 285 0.75 8.99 10.77
CA PHE A 285 0.75 10.46 10.73
C PHE A 285 2.17 11.02 10.55
N PRO A 286 3.21 10.58 11.30
CA PRO A 286 4.60 10.95 11.05
C PRO A 286 5.07 10.61 9.63
N LEU A 287 4.70 9.44 9.11
CA LEU A 287 5.00 9.02 7.74
C LEU A 287 4.40 9.99 6.71
N CYS A 288 3.12 10.33 6.83
CA CYS A 288 2.45 11.28 5.95
C CYS A 288 3.06 12.69 6.05
N VAL A 289 3.34 13.20 7.26
CA VAL A 289 3.93 14.53 7.49
C VAL A 289 5.27 14.69 6.76
N MET A 290 6.11 13.65 6.78
CA MET A 290 7.40 13.66 6.08
C MET A 290 7.25 13.50 4.56
N LEU A 291 6.42 12.55 4.10
CA LEU A 291 6.36 12.18 2.68
C LEU A 291 5.44 13.07 1.84
N TYR A 292 4.22 13.34 2.29
CA TYR A 292 3.19 13.95 1.45
C TYR A 292 3.57 15.35 0.95
N PRO A 293 4.11 16.27 1.78
CA PRO A 293 4.58 17.56 1.29
C PRO A 293 5.80 17.44 0.36
N ALA A 294 6.71 16.49 0.59
CA ALA A 294 7.86 16.26 -0.29
C ALA A 294 7.44 15.72 -1.67
N LEU A 295 6.35 14.96 -1.73
CA LEU A 295 5.76 14.41 -2.94
C LEU A 295 4.75 15.36 -3.62
N GLY A 296 4.41 16.50 -3.02
CA GLY A 296 3.41 17.45 -3.54
C GLY A 296 1.96 16.98 -3.37
N VAL A 297 1.70 16.07 -2.44
CA VAL A 297 0.35 15.59 -2.11
C VAL A 297 -0.35 16.62 -1.22
N ARG A 298 -1.47 17.17 -1.70
CA ARG A 298 -2.26 18.18 -0.97
C ARG A 298 -3.06 17.54 0.16
N TRP A 299 -3.02 18.12 1.35
CA TRP A 299 -3.80 17.66 2.52
C TRP A 299 -5.32 17.59 2.28
N GLU A 300 -5.83 18.44 1.38
CA GLU A 300 -7.22 18.38 0.90
C GLU A 300 -7.59 17.00 0.34
N LEU A 301 -6.70 16.36 -0.42
CA LEU A 301 -6.94 15.05 -1.03
C LEU A 301 -6.99 13.95 0.03
N VAL A 302 -6.10 14.02 1.03
CA VAL A 302 -6.09 13.12 2.19
C VAL A 302 -7.40 13.26 2.98
N ARG A 303 -7.88 14.50 3.15
CA ARG A 303 -9.18 14.77 3.77
C ARG A 303 -10.33 14.24 2.93
N GLN A 304 -10.38 14.46 1.62
CA GLN A 304 -11.45 13.90 0.79
C GLN A 304 -11.41 12.36 0.75
N MET A 305 -10.22 11.76 0.75
CA MET A 305 -10.05 10.32 0.87
C MET A 305 -10.62 9.79 2.20
N LEU A 306 -10.31 10.43 3.34
CA LEU A 306 -10.90 10.07 4.64
C LEU A 306 -12.44 10.24 4.64
N ASN A 307 -12.97 11.27 3.96
CA ASN A 307 -14.42 11.46 3.82
C ASN A 307 -15.07 10.28 3.09
N LEU A 308 -14.51 9.93 1.93
CA LEU A 308 -15.00 8.83 1.10
C LEU A 308 -14.83 7.48 1.79
N LEU A 309 -13.73 7.27 2.53
CA LEU A 309 -13.52 6.06 3.34
C LEU A 309 -14.62 5.90 4.39
N GLY A 310 -14.97 6.95 5.15
CA GLY A 310 -16.06 6.86 6.11
C GLY A 310 -17.41 6.47 5.48
N ARG A 311 -17.73 7.02 4.29
CA ARG A 311 -18.93 6.61 3.52
C ARG A 311 -18.86 5.14 3.09
N GLN A 312 -17.74 4.74 2.50
CA GLN A 312 -17.51 3.39 2.01
C GLN A 312 -17.63 2.32 3.10
N LEU A 313 -17.25 2.65 4.34
CA LEU A 313 -17.49 1.81 5.52
C LEU A 313 -18.96 1.81 5.94
N ARG A 314 -19.60 2.99 6.02
CA ARG A 314 -21.02 3.13 6.37
C ARG A 314 -21.94 2.34 5.44
N ASP A 315 -21.62 2.29 4.15
CA ASP A 315 -22.43 1.60 3.13
C ASP A 315 -22.26 0.06 3.17
N ARG A 316 -21.23 -0.45 3.86
CA ARG A 316 -20.90 -1.89 3.94
C ARG A 316 -21.13 -2.51 5.31
N LEU A 317 -21.17 -1.70 6.36
CA LEU A 317 -21.34 -2.12 7.76
C LEU A 317 -22.79 -1.91 8.24
N THR A 318 -23.20 -2.62 9.29
CA THR A 318 -24.39 -2.24 10.06
C THR A 318 -24.11 -0.95 10.84
N PHE A 319 -25.15 -0.36 11.42
CA PHE A 319 -24.99 0.84 12.25
C PHE A 319 -24.08 0.58 13.45
N GLU A 320 -24.25 -0.57 14.11
CA GLU A 320 -23.48 -1.01 15.28
C GLU A 320 -22.03 -1.31 14.92
N GLU A 321 -21.79 -1.99 13.80
CA GLU A 321 -20.43 -2.23 13.27
C GLU A 321 -19.75 -0.90 12.89
N TYR A 322 -20.47 0.04 12.28
CA TYR A 322 -19.92 1.34 11.87
C TYR A 322 -19.60 2.26 13.05
N ASP A 323 -20.42 2.27 14.10
CA ASP A 323 -20.20 3.06 15.33
C ASP A 323 -18.85 2.71 16.00
N LEU A 324 -18.30 1.50 15.80
CA LEU A 324 -16.94 1.13 16.24
C LEU A 324 -15.82 1.94 15.55
N PHE A 325 -16.02 2.37 14.31
CA PHE A 325 -15.03 3.11 13.52
C PHE A 325 -15.12 4.62 13.73
N VAL A 326 -16.30 5.12 14.12
CA VAL A 326 -16.60 6.57 14.23
C VAL A 326 -15.59 7.34 15.09
N PRO A 327 -15.14 6.86 16.27
CA PRO A 327 -14.14 7.57 17.08
C PRO A 327 -12.82 7.78 16.31
N TYR A 328 -12.30 6.72 15.68
CA TYR A 328 -11.02 6.78 14.96
C TYR A 328 -11.11 7.57 13.66
N LEU A 329 -12.24 7.51 12.96
CA LEU A 329 -12.52 8.35 11.79
C LEU A 329 -12.55 9.84 12.17
N ARG A 330 -13.12 10.21 13.33
CA ARG A 330 -13.09 11.60 13.84
C ARG A 330 -11.67 12.05 14.15
N THR A 331 -10.90 11.25 14.89
CA THR A 331 -9.52 11.62 15.23
C THR A 331 -8.62 11.71 14.00
N LEU A 332 -8.73 10.78 13.04
CA LEU A 332 -8.04 10.87 11.75
C LEU A 332 -8.40 12.16 10.99
N TRP A 333 -9.69 12.49 10.93
CA TRP A 333 -10.17 13.72 10.31
C TRP A 333 -9.54 14.97 10.95
N GLU A 334 -9.54 15.04 12.28
CA GLU A 334 -8.95 16.15 13.05
C GLU A 334 -7.43 16.24 12.88
N MET A 335 -6.71 15.12 12.96
CA MET A 335 -5.25 15.04 12.79
C MET A 335 -4.80 15.53 11.40
N PHE A 336 -5.53 15.18 10.34
CA PHE A 336 -5.23 15.63 8.98
C PHE A 336 -5.94 16.95 8.61
N SER A 337 -6.40 17.74 9.58
CA SER A 337 -7.08 19.01 9.32
C SER A 337 -6.12 20.16 8.97
N PRO A 338 -6.56 21.17 8.17
CA PRO A 338 -5.76 22.36 7.90
C PRO A 338 -5.41 23.21 9.12
N ALA A 339 -5.96 22.92 10.31
CA ALA A 339 -5.59 23.58 11.56
C ALA A 339 -4.27 23.05 12.13
N VAL A 340 -3.87 21.82 11.78
CA VAL A 340 -2.63 21.17 12.25
C VAL A 340 -1.40 21.63 11.46
N PHE A 341 -1.59 22.01 10.18
CA PHE A 341 -0.51 22.38 9.27
C PHE A 341 -0.29 23.90 9.19
N SER A 342 0.95 24.33 8.99
CA SER A 342 1.33 25.75 9.00
C SER A 342 1.04 26.47 7.67
N PRO A 343 0.93 27.83 7.63
CA PRO A 343 0.63 28.56 6.39
C PRO A 343 1.62 28.35 5.23
N THR A 344 2.89 28.10 5.53
CA THR A 344 3.92 27.69 4.55
C THR A 344 3.72 26.28 3.99
N GLU A 345 2.87 25.48 4.61
CA GLU A 345 2.36 24.20 4.10
C GLU A 345 0.97 24.34 3.48
N LYS A 346 0.43 25.58 3.43
CA LYS A 346 -0.81 25.98 2.76
C LYS A 346 -0.57 26.77 1.48
N SER A 347 0.68 27.09 1.12
CA SER A 347 1.03 27.89 -0.05
C SER A 347 0.95 27.09 -1.37
N ASP A 348 -0.27 26.66 -1.68
CA ASP A 348 -0.91 26.55 -3.02
C ASP A 348 -2.37 26.04 -2.84
N GLN A 349 -3.03 26.45 -1.74
CA GLN A 349 -4.30 25.87 -1.27
C GLN A 349 -5.43 26.91 -1.22
N SER A 350 -5.71 27.55 -2.36
CA SER A 350 -6.85 28.46 -2.50
C SER A 350 -7.48 28.37 -3.89
N GLU A 351 -8.35 27.38 -4.11
CA GLU A 351 -9.75 27.56 -4.54
C GLU A 351 -10.42 26.21 -4.83
N ALA A 352 -11.73 26.11 -4.51
CA ALA A 352 -12.64 24.97 -4.73
C ALA A 352 -12.29 23.66 -3.93
N ILE A 353 -13.21 22.91 -3.29
CA ILE A 353 -14.69 22.90 -3.31
C ILE A 353 -15.24 22.70 -1.87
N ALA A 354 -16.12 23.59 -1.39
CA ALA A 354 -16.67 23.54 -0.01
C ALA A 354 -17.97 22.71 0.17
N VAL A 355 -18.26 21.74 -0.71
CA VAL A 355 -19.65 21.24 -0.94
C VAL A 355 -20.02 19.95 -0.18
N GLU A 356 -19.07 19.10 0.21
CA GLU A 356 -19.39 17.74 0.73
C GLU A 356 -18.99 17.46 2.20
N SER A 357 -18.54 18.48 2.96
CA SER A 357 -17.99 18.30 4.32
C SER A 357 -19.04 18.26 5.46
N LYS A 358 -20.30 18.64 5.25
CA LYS A 358 -21.28 18.80 6.35
C LYS A 358 -21.86 17.49 6.89
N ASP A 359 -21.93 16.44 6.07
CA ASP A 359 -22.67 15.21 6.42
C ASP A 359 -21.80 14.09 7.02
N PHE A 360 -20.51 14.37 7.30
CA PHE A 360 -19.53 13.30 7.62
C PHE A 360 -19.82 12.54 8.93
N PHE A 361 -20.49 13.17 9.91
CA PHE A 361 -20.87 12.52 11.18
C PHE A 361 -22.32 12.77 11.66
N TYR A 362 -23.10 13.63 10.98
CA TYR A 362 -24.45 13.99 11.42
C TYR A 362 -25.52 13.16 10.70
N SER A 363 -25.96 12.07 11.34
CA SER A 363 -27.22 11.38 10.99
C SER A 363 -27.92 10.75 12.21
N ARG A 364 -27.55 11.13 13.44
CA ARG A 364 -28.13 10.55 14.67
C ARG A 364 -29.32 11.33 15.23
N GLU A 365 -29.61 12.53 14.71
CA GLU A 365 -30.63 13.44 15.26
C GLU A 365 -31.94 13.53 14.47
N SER A 366 -31.99 13.09 13.21
CA SER A 366 -33.17 13.26 12.33
C SER A 366 -34.25 12.16 12.45
N LEU A 367 -34.03 11.13 13.26
CA LEU A 367 -34.95 9.99 13.46
C LEU A 367 -35.50 9.87 14.89
N GLY A 368 -35.14 10.81 15.79
CA GLY A 368 -35.44 10.72 17.22
C GLY A 368 -36.68 11.47 17.72
N ASN A 369 -37.41 12.22 16.88
CA ASN A 369 -38.51 13.09 17.33
C ASN A 369 -39.74 13.04 16.39
N LYS A 370 -40.48 11.92 16.43
CA LYS A 370 -41.91 11.87 16.09
C LYS A 370 -42.66 10.83 16.95
N VAL A 371 -42.74 11.11 18.24
CA VAL A 371 -43.81 10.61 19.11
C VAL A 371 -44.28 11.80 19.97
N VAL A 372 -45.60 11.91 20.16
CA VAL A 372 -46.40 12.98 20.78
C VAL A 372 -47.03 13.93 19.76
N GLY A 373 -48.36 13.85 19.67
CA GLY A 373 -49.24 14.48 18.69
C GLY A 373 -50.45 13.58 18.45
#